data_AF-E6RDJ6-F1
#
_entry.id   AF-E6RDJ6-F1
#
_cell.length_a   1.000
_cell.length_b   1.000
_cell.length_c   1.000
_cell.angle_alpha   90.00
_cell.angle_beta   90.00
_cell.angle_gamma   90.00
#
_symmetry.space_group_name_H-M   'P 1'
#
loop_
_entity.id
_entity.type
_entity.pdbx_description
1 polymer ?
#
loop_
_entity_poly.entity_id
_entity_poly.type
_entity_poly.pdbx_seq_one_letter_code
_entity_poly.pdbx_strand_id
1 'polypeptide(L)'
;MSLFNYPYLNFGCPTYYRRASPSPAYHQIPYGFNPHYTTSHVPTRPSYDVDDMMYAEDEKAAAYYNHLQAIQRKRKATHAAKRAREAARAQAQAEREAAFKTELARTRVMEEEKRKRQQLKLQEEEKRKRRAHAETISRTKAETRPREPEDSVHTLRTRTRINELDDLDSLFGAFFGINVAPQNSIASAESGAESESEAGFTSSASSASEPTASSSQVEQAVPQEIEAPETISPVQKRSVAAPSHASTATKADIPKEQVAEEEEEASTTISEGSSASLASLASTEQQLATLKSSFTFPSRLSFAQTTPGSHPPPLLFNRLNAPYHAQTNALLQLLLQADSVESNGDKEVRNKRKEVVKKVEEEIANLERHRDDLWMKAKGRRERGEESEPADDDERTWSDGISVPAEQ
;
A
#
# COMPACT_ATOMS: atom_id res chain seq x y z
N MET A 1 0.21 -17.17 1.19
CA MET A 1 -1.22 -16.81 1.08
C MET A 1 -1.55 -15.91 2.25
N SER A 2 -1.27 -14.61 2.11
CA SER A 2 -1.47 -13.64 3.18
C SER A 2 -2.83 -12.99 2.99
N LEU A 3 -3.61 -12.96 4.06
CA LEU A 3 -4.94 -12.38 4.16
C LEU A 3 -4.85 -10.89 3.81
N PHE A 4 -5.62 -10.47 2.80
CA PHE A 4 -5.82 -9.06 2.49
C PHE A 4 -6.55 -8.42 3.67
N ASN A 5 -5.77 -7.75 4.51
CA ASN A 5 -6.25 -6.94 5.61
C ASN A 5 -6.77 -5.63 4.99
N TYR A 6 -8.03 -5.64 4.54
CA TYR A 6 -8.73 -4.42 4.16
C TYR A 6 -8.81 -3.54 5.41
N PRO A 7 -8.21 -2.34 5.42
CA PRO A 7 -8.57 -1.37 6.44
C PRO A 7 -10.04 -1.08 6.20
N TYR A 8 -10.89 -1.54 7.12
CA TYR A 8 -12.25 -1.08 7.21
C TYR A 8 -12.18 0.44 7.16
N LEU A 9 -12.59 1.00 6.02
CA LEU A 9 -13.07 2.35 5.93
C LEU A 9 -14.22 2.38 6.92
N ASN A 10 -13.87 2.77 8.14
CA ASN A 10 -14.81 3.22 9.13
C ASN A 10 -15.44 4.44 8.46
N PHE A 11 -16.54 4.19 7.75
CA PHE A 11 -17.51 5.22 7.40
C PHE A 11 -17.97 5.72 8.76
N GLY A 12 -17.19 6.65 9.31
CA GLY A 12 -17.65 7.59 10.29
C GLY A 12 -18.85 8.21 9.62
N CYS A 13 -20.01 7.63 9.94
CA CYS A 13 -21.30 8.21 9.66
C CYS A 13 -21.09 9.69 9.93
N PRO A 14 -21.38 10.58 8.97
CA PRO A 14 -21.41 11.99 9.27
C PRO A 14 -22.29 12.03 10.51
N THR A 15 -21.69 12.40 11.64
CA THR A 15 -22.47 12.95 12.73
C THR A 15 -22.98 14.21 12.08
N TYR A 16 -24.12 14.07 11.40
CA TYR A 16 -25.09 15.10 11.30
C TYR A 16 -25.25 15.48 12.77
N TYR A 17 -24.47 16.47 13.18
CA TYR A 17 -24.87 17.40 14.20
C TYR A 17 -26.22 17.83 13.67
N ARG A 18 -27.23 17.09 14.14
CA ARG A 18 -28.59 17.50 14.25
C ARG A 18 -28.41 18.84 14.94
N ARG A 19 -28.32 19.91 14.15
CA ARG A 19 -28.80 21.20 14.57
C ARG A 19 -30.21 20.85 14.99
N ALA A 20 -30.35 20.59 16.29
CA ALA A 20 -31.59 20.80 16.96
C ALA A 20 -31.87 22.27 16.66
N SER A 21 -32.56 22.50 15.54
CA SER A 21 -33.37 23.67 15.36
C SER A 21 -34.11 23.77 16.67
N PRO A 22 -33.89 24.83 17.47
CA PRO A 22 -34.70 25.02 18.65
C PRO A 22 -36.13 25.02 18.13
N SER A 23 -36.88 23.98 18.49
CA SER A 23 -38.31 23.95 18.31
C SER A 23 -38.80 25.30 18.86
N PRO A 24 -39.60 26.08 18.12
CA PRO A 24 -40.30 27.20 18.69
C PRO A 24 -41.41 26.60 19.56
N ALA A 25 -41.01 26.00 20.69
CA ALA A 25 -41.89 25.73 21.80
C ALA A 25 -42.32 27.11 22.30
N TYR A 26 -43.42 27.58 21.74
CA TYR A 26 -44.33 28.51 22.38
C TYR A 26 -44.72 27.89 23.72
N HIS A 27 -43.85 28.00 24.71
CA HIS A 27 -44.27 28.02 26.10
C HIS A 27 -45.02 29.34 26.27
N GLN A 28 -46.33 29.26 26.01
CA GLN A 28 -47.29 30.09 26.71
C GLN A 28 -46.99 29.94 28.19
N ILE A 29 -46.28 30.94 28.73
CA ILE A 29 -46.22 31.16 30.17
C ILE A 29 -47.62 31.66 30.52
N PRO A 30 -48.43 30.89 31.27
CA PRO A 30 -49.65 31.47 31.82
C PRO A 30 -49.21 32.55 32.79
N TYR A 31 -49.65 33.78 32.52
CA TYR A 31 -49.57 34.90 33.44
C TYR A 31 -50.31 34.54 34.73
N GLY A 32 -49.59 33.91 35.66
CA GLY A 32 -49.94 33.85 37.07
C GLY A 32 -49.65 35.21 37.67
N PHE A 33 -50.57 36.14 37.46
CA PHE A 33 -50.68 37.38 38.20
C PHE A 33 -50.72 37.01 39.69
N ASN A 34 -49.63 37.27 40.43
CA ASN A 34 -49.57 37.08 41.87
C ASN A 34 -49.53 38.46 42.53
N PRO A 35 -50.70 39.04 42.90
CA PRO A 35 -50.78 40.36 43.48
C PRO A 35 -50.67 40.24 45.00
N HIS A 36 -49.44 40.05 45.49
CA HIS A 36 -49.13 40.37 46.88
C HIS A 36 -48.05 41.45 46.89
N TYR A 37 -48.56 42.68 46.88
CA TYR A 37 -47.84 43.85 47.34
C TYR A 37 -47.38 43.68 48.79
N THR A 38 -46.43 44.53 49.17
CA THR A 38 -45.95 44.83 50.54
C THR A 38 -44.80 43.92 50.98
N THR A 39 -43.55 44.31 50.76
CA THR A 39 -42.91 45.27 51.65
C THR A 39 -41.77 45.95 50.90
N SER A 40 -41.92 47.25 50.65
CA SER A 40 -40.87 48.11 50.15
C SER A 40 -39.79 48.28 51.23
N HIS A 41 -38.83 47.34 51.27
CA HIS A 41 -37.56 47.62 51.91
C HIS A 41 -36.82 48.54 50.94
N VAL A 42 -36.90 49.86 51.18
CA VAL A 42 -35.99 50.81 50.54
C VAL A 42 -34.59 50.40 51.03
N PRO A 43 -33.70 49.90 50.16
CA PRO A 43 -32.33 49.67 50.58
C PRO A 43 -31.77 51.04 50.96
N THR A 44 -31.45 51.21 52.23
CA THR A 44 -30.68 52.34 52.75
C THR A 44 -29.52 52.55 51.78
N ARG A 45 -29.45 53.72 51.13
CA ARG A 45 -28.38 54.04 50.18
C ARG A 45 -27.06 53.65 50.85
N PRO A 46 -26.32 52.65 50.32
CA PRO A 46 -25.01 52.34 50.87
C PRO A 46 -24.21 53.63 50.76
N SER A 47 -23.71 54.09 51.90
CA SER A 47 -22.73 55.18 51.95
C SER A 47 -21.55 54.71 51.11
N TYR A 48 -21.44 55.22 49.89
CA TYR A 48 -20.31 54.95 49.01
C TYR A 48 -19.11 55.65 49.64
N ASP A 49 -18.34 54.89 50.41
CA ASP A 49 -17.00 55.31 50.80
C ASP A 49 -16.18 55.36 49.51
N VAL A 50 -15.83 56.57 49.09
CA VAL A 50 -15.19 56.84 47.79
C VAL A 50 -13.84 56.14 47.71
N ASP A 51 -13.20 55.90 48.86
CA ASP A 51 -11.95 55.16 48.97
C ASP A 51 -12.11 53.66 48.62
N ASP A 52 -13.26 53.05 48.92
CA ASP A 52 -13.52 51.62 48.63
C ASP A 52 -13.77 51.38 47.13
N MET A 53 -14.29 52.38 46.41
CA MET A 53 -14.48 52.30 44.96
C MET A 53 -13.17 52.31 44.18
N MET A 54 -12.15 53.01 44.68
CA MET A 54 -10.88 53.12 43.98
C MET A 54 -10.07 51.81 44.03
N TYR A 55 -10.04 51.13 45.18
CA TYR A 55 -9.37 49.82 45.31
C TYR A 55 -10.10 48.71 44.54
N ALA A 56 -11.42 48.78 44.43
CA ALA A 56 -12.20 47.82 43.65
C ALA A 56 -11.93 47.92 42.13
N GLU A 57 -11.44 49.06 41.62
CA GLU A 57 -11.05 49.23 40.22
C GLU A 57 -9.67 48.64 39.94
N ASP A 58 -8.71 48.82 40.84
CA ASP A 58 -7.37 48.24 40.72
C ASP A 58 -7.40 46.70 40.76
N GLU A 59 -8.22 46.11 41.63
CA GLU A 59 -8.38 44.65 41.68
C GLU A 59 -9.01 44.10 40.39
N LYS A 60 -10.00 44.81 39.83
CA LYS A 60 -10.60 44.45 38.53
C LYS A 60 -9.60 44.56 37.39
N ALA A 61 -8.75 45.58 37.39
CA ALA A 61 -7.69 45.75 36.39
C ALA A 61 -6.66 44.62 36.46
N ALA A 62 -6.24 44.23 37.67
CA ALA A 62 -5.33 43.09 37.88
C ALA A 62 -5.97 41.76 37.43
N ALA A 63 -7.24 41.52 37.78
CA ALA A 63 -7.98 40.34 37.36
C ALA A 63 -8.12 40.28 35.82
N TYR A 64 -8.40 41.42 35.18
CA TYR A 64 -8.48 41.54 33.72
C TYR A 64 -7.14 41.19 33.06
N TYR A 65 -6.02 41.72 33.57
CA TYR A 65 -4.69 41.43 33.03
C TYR A 65 -4.30 39.95 33.20
N ASN A 66 -4.58 39.37 34.36
CA ASN A 66 -4.39 37.93 34.60
C ASN A 66 -5.22 37.07 33.65
N HIS A 67 -6.47 37.45 33.38
CA HIS A 67 -7.31 36.78 32.41
C HIS A 67 -6.72 36.83 30.99
N LEU A 68 -6.23 38.00 30.57
CA LEU A 68 -5.58 38.16 29.27
C LEU A 68 -4.32 37.29 29.14
N GLN A 69 -3.49 37.25 30.19
CA GLN A 69 -2.32 36.36 30.23
C GLN A 69 -2.73 34.89 30.16
N ALA A 70 -3.79 34.47 30.87
CA ALA A 70 -4.30 33.11 30.82
C ALA A 70 -4.73 32.72 29.40
N ILE A 71 -5.40 33.62 28.67
CA ILE A 71 -5.77 33.41 27.26
C ILE A 71 -4.51 33.23 26.40
N GLN A 72 -3.49 34.06 26.59
CA GLN A 72 -2.24 33.95 25.83
C GLN A 72 -1.51 32.63 26.11
N ARG A 73 -1.41 32.23 27.38
CA ARG A 73 -0.81 30.93 27.78
C ARG A 73 -1.57 29.78 27.17
N LYS A 74 -2.91 29.81 27.19
CA LYS A 74 -3.76 28.79 26.56
C LYS A 74 -3.49 28.69 25.06
N ARG A 75 -3.41 29.82 24.34
CA ARG A 75 -3.08 29.84 22.90
C ARG A 75 -1.70 29.24 22.62
N LYS A 76 -0.67 29.68 23.35
CA LYS A 76 0.69 29.15 23.23
C LYS A 76 0.72 27.64 23.50
N ALA A 77 0.05 27.18 24.55
CA ALA A 77 -0.06 25.75 24.88
C ALA A 77 -0.76 24.96 23.78
N THR A 78 -1.86 25.47 23.20
CA THR A 78 -2.53 24.79 22.08
C THR A 78 -1.65 24.69 20.82
N HIS A 79 -0.91 25.75 20.48
CA HIS A 79 0.03 25.71 19.35
C HIS A 79 1.20 24.76 19.62
N ALA A 80 1.76 24.77 20.83
CA ALA A 80 2.81 23.84 21.23
C ALA A 80 2.32 22.38 21.17
N ALA A 81 1.11 22.10 21.66
CA ALA A 81 0.51 20.77 21.59
C ALA A 81 0.27 20.31 20.15
N LYS A 82 -0.15 21.22 19.25
CA LYS A 82 -0.30 20.90 17.82
C LYS A 82 1.04 20.55 17.18
N ARG A 83 2.08 21.36 17.40
CA ARG A 83 3.44 21.07 16.91
C ARG A 83 4.00 19.75 17.46
N ALA A 84 3.78 19.46 18.75
CA ALA A 84 4.19 18.21 19.36
C ALA A 84 3.50 16.99 18.71
N ARG A 85 2.21 17.09 18.40
CA ARG A 85 1.47 16.03 17.68
C ARG A 85 1.97 15.83 16.24
N GLU A 86 2.29 16.91 15.54
CA GLU A 86 2.86 16.85 14.20
C GLU A 86 4.26 16.24 14.22
N ALA A 87 5.12 16.63 15.16
CA ALA A 87 6.44 16.04 15.35
C ALA A 87 6.38 14.55 15.68
N ALA A 88 5.46 14.13 16.57
CA ALA A 88 5.26 12.72 16.90
C ALA A 88 4.79 11.90 15.68
N ARG A 89 3.92 12.46 14.83
CA ARG A 89 3.51 11.81 13.57
C ARG A 89 4.67 11.67 12.60
N ALA A 90 5.49 12.71 12.46
CA ALA A 90 6.68 12.68 11.60
C ALA A 90 7.69 11.63 12.09
N GLN A 91 7.94 11.55 13.40
CA GLN A 91 8.80 10.50 13.99
C GLN A 91 8.26 9.10 13.74
N ALA A 92 6.96 8.87 13.96
CA ALA A 92 6.34 7.57 13.71
C ALA A 92 6.39 7.16 12.22
N GLN A 93 6.34 8.13 11.29
CA GLN A 93 6.56 7.87 9.86
C GLN A 93 8.01 7.51 9.56
N ALA A 94 8.97 8.28 10.09
CA ALA A 94 10.39 8.01 9.91
C ALA A 94 10.79 6.61 10.44
N GLU A 95 10.24 6.20 11.58
CA GLU A 95 10.46 4.86 12.14
C GLU A 95 9.91 3.74 11.25
N ARG A 96 8.71 3.92 10.68
CA ARG A 96 8.12 2.94 9.75
C ARG A 96 8.95 2.80 8.47
N GLU A 97 9.42 3.92 7.92
CA GLU A 97 10.28 3.92 6.74
C GLU A 97 11.63 3.27 7.04
N ALA A 98 12.22 3.56 8.21
CA ALA A 98 13.45 2.92 8.64
C ALA A 98 13.28 1.40 8.81
N ALA A 99 12.19 0.96 9.43
CA ALA A 99 11.86 -0.46 9.57
C ALA A 99 11.72 -1.15 8.22
N PHE A 100 10.96 -0.56 7.28
CA PHE A 100 10.79 -1.10 5.93
C PHE A 100 12.12 -1.19 5.16
N LYS A 101 12.97 -0.16 5.26
CA LYS A 101 14.31 -0.17 4.65
C LYS A 101 15.18 -1.30 5.22
N THR A 102 15.11 -1.56 6.53
CA THR A 102 15.87 -2.66 7.14
C THR A 102 15.36 -4.04 6.70
N GLU A 103 14.05 -4.21 6.52
CA GLU A 103 13.47 -5.45 6.01
C GLU A 103 13.89 -5.70 4.55
N LEU A 104 13.86 -4.66 3.72
CA LEU A 104 14.35 -4.73 2.33
C LEU A 104 15.85 -5.07 2.25
N ALA A 105 16.67 -4.55 3.17
CA ALA A 105 18.08 -4.91 3.23
C ALA A 105 18.27 -6.39 3.59
N ARG A 106 17.47 -6.92 4.52
CA ARG A 106 17.50 -8.34 4.90
C ARG A 106 17.08 -9.26 3.75
N THR A 107 16.06 -8.89 2.97
CA THR A 107 15.63 -9.69 1.82
C THR A 107 16.71 -9.74 0.73
N ARG A 108 17.38 -8.61 0.44
CA ARG A 108 18.51 -8.57 -0.50
C ARG A 108 19.66 -9.48 -0.07
N VAL A 109 20.06 -9.43 1.21
CA VAL A 109 21.11 -10.31 1.75
C VAL A 109 20.73 -11.79 1.62
N MET A 110 19.47 -12.14 1.94
CA MET A 110 18.96 -13.49 1.77
C MET A 110 18.95 -13.97 0.32
N GLU A 111 18.61 -13.10 -0.64
CA GLU A 111 18.65 -13.42 -2.07
C GLU A 111 20.07 -13.60 -2.59
N GLU A 112 21.00 -12.71 -2.20
CA GLU A 112 22.42 -12.85 -2.53
C GLU A 112 23.01 -14.13 -1.96
N GLU A 113 22.67 -14.49 -0.72
CA GLU A 113 23.09 -15.75 -0.12
C GLU A 113 22.54 -16.96 -0.88
N LYS A 114 21.25 -16.93 -1.26
CA LYS A 114 20.65 -17.99 -2.10
C LYS A 114 21.37 -18.12 -3.44
N ARG A 115 21.72 -16.99 -4.09
CA ARG A 115 22.49 -16.99 -5.35
C ARG A 115 23.88 -17.60 -5.17
N LYS A 116 24.61 -17.23 -4.11
CA LYS A 116 25.91 -17.82 -3.78
C LYS A 116 25.80 -19.33 -3.52
N ARG A 117 24.79 -19.76 -2.77
CA ARG A 117 24.51 -21.20 -2.52
C ARG A 117 24.22 -21.95 -3.82
N GLN A 118 23.47 -21.36 -4.75
CA GLN A 118 23.21 -21.96 -6.06
C GLN A 118 24.49 -22.09 -6.90
N GLN A 119 25.32 -21.05 -6.93
CA GLN A 119 26.61 -21.09 -7.63
C GLN A 119 27.54 -22.17 -7.06
N LEU A 120 27.62 -22.28 -5.73
CA LEU A 120 28.43 -23.32 -5.08
C LEU A 120 27.93 -24.73 -5.45
N LYS A 121 26.61 -24.95 -5.43
CA LYS A 121 26.02 -26.24 -5.86
C LYS A 121 26.37 -26.59 -7.30
N LEU A 122 26.33 -25.62 -8.22
CA LEU A 122 26.72 -25.85 -9.62
C LEU A 122 28.20 -26.23 -9.73
N GLN A 123 29.09 -25.55 -8.99
CA GLN A 123 30.51 -25.90 -8.96
C GLN A 123 30.77 -27.29 -8.38
N GLU A 124 30.03 -27.68 -7.33
CA GLU A 124 30.14 -29.01 -6.75
C GLU A 124 29.66 -30.10 -7.72
N GLU A 125 28.54 -29.87 -8.40
CA GLU A 125 28.04 -30.80 -9.42
C GLU A 125 29.02 -30.94 -10.59
N GLU A 126 29.61 -29.82 -11.05
CA GLU A 126 30.64 -29.85 -12.10
C GLU A 126 31.87 -30.65 -11.64
N LYS A 127 32.37 -30.41 -10.43
CA LYS A 127 33.47 -31.20 -9.84
C LYS A 127 33.10 -32.68 -9.76
N ARG A 128 31.85 -33.01 -9.42
CA ARG A 128 31.36 -34.39 -9.39
C ARG A 128 31.38 -35.03 -10.78
N LYS A 129 30.92 -34.32 -11.80
CA LYS A 129 30.96 -34.76 -13.21
C LYS A 129 32.41 -35.00 -13.67
N ARG A 130 33.33 -34.08 -13.35
CA ARG A 130 34.76 -34.23 -13.68
C ARG A 130 35.38 -35.47 -13.01
N ARG A 131 35.06 -35.73 -11.74
CA ARG A 131 35.53 -36.93 -11.03
C ARG A 131 35.00 -38.22 -11.65
N ALA A 132 33.69 -38.29 -11.93
CA ALA A 132 33.09 -39.44 -12.59
C ALA A 132 33.70 -39.71 -13.97
N HIS A 133 33.94 -38.66 -14.75
CA HIS A 133 34.62 -38.78 -16.05
C HIS A 133 36.05 -39.31 -15.91
N ALA A 134 36.84 -38.77 -14.96
CA ALA A 134 38.20 -39.27 -14.69
C ALA A 134 38.22 -40.74 -14.24
N GLU A 135 37.22 -41.17 -13.47
CA GLU A 135 37.06 -42.57 -13.06
C GLU A 135 36.76 -43.48 -14.26
N THR A 136 35.87 -43.05 -15.17
CA THR A 136 35.59 -43.82 -16.40
C THR A 136 36.83 -44.00 -17.26
N ILE A 137 37.66 -42.95 -17.42
CA ILE A 137 38.95 -43.04 -18.14
C ILE A 137 39.92 -43.98 -17.44
N SER A 138 39.98 -43.94 -16.11
CA SER A 138 40.88 -44.80 -15.34
C SER A 138 40.47 -46.27 -15.44
N ARG A 139 39.16 -46.55 -15.45
CA ARG A 139 38.61 -47.90 -15.61
C ARG A 139 38.91 -48.47 -16.99
N THR A 140 38.68 -47.72 -18.07
CA THR A 140 39.01 -48.17 -19.42
C THR A 140 40.50 -48.42 -19.58
N LYS A 141 41.35 -47.54 -19.02
CA LYS A 141 42.81 -47.71 -19.05
C LYS A 141 43.26 -48.97 -18.29
N ALA A 142 42.67 -49.27 -17.13
CA ALA A 142 42.96 -50.46 -16.35
C ALA A 142 42.54 -51.75 -17.08
N GLU A 143 41.40 -51.74 -17.76
CA GLU A 143 40.92 -52.87 -18.56
C GLU A 143 41.80 -53.12 -19.80
N THR A 144 42.30 -52.06 -20.43
CA THR A 144 43.25 -52.18 -21.57
C THR A 144 44.68 -52.51 -21.16
N ARG A 145 45.00 -52.64 -19.86
CA ARG A 145 46.35 -53.05 -19.45
C ARG A 145 46.55 -54.50 -19.90
N PRO A 146 47.40 -54.76 -20.93
CA PRO A 146 47.51 -56.08 -21.51
C PRO A 146 47.97 -57.04 -20.42
N ARG A 147 47.21 -58.11 -20.26
CA ARG A 147 47.61 -59.30 -19.52
C ARG A 147 48.83 -59.82 -20.29
N GLU A 148 50.04 -59.52 -19.82
CA GLU A 148 51.26 -59.93 -20.51
C GLU A 148 51.21 -61.44 -20.75
N PRO A 149 51.21 -61.89 -22.01
CA PRO A 149 51.77 -63.18 -22.32
C PRO A 149 53.28 -63.01 -22.26
N GLU A 150 53.91 -63.69 -21.30
CA GLU A 150 55.31 -64.05 -21.48
C GLU A 150 55.45 -64.82 -22.81
N ASP A 151 56.60 -64.63 -23.45
CA ASP A 151 57.00 -65.21 -24.75
C ASP A 151 56.45 -64.51 -26.01
N SER A 152 57.24 -63.58 -26.56
CA SER A 152 57.68 -63.71 -27.96
C SER A 152 58.78 -62.71 -28.29
N VAL A 153 59.95 -63.28 -28.56
CA VAL A 153 61.11 -62.64 -29.18
C VAL A 153 60.78 -62.30 -30.64
N HIS A 154 61.43 -61.26 -31.20
CA HIS A 154 61.50 -60.88 -32.64
C HIS A 154 60.22 -60.25 -33.26
N THR A 155 60.23 -59.19 -34.09
CA THR A 155 61.24 -58.57 -34.97
C THR A 155 60.88 -57.10 -35.30
N LEU A 156 61.93 -56.27 -35.44
CA LEU A 156 62.15 -55.16 -36.38
C LEU A 156 60.99 -54.32 -36.99
N ARG A 157 61.11 -53.01 -36.74
CA ARG A 157 61.25 -51.94 -37.76
C ARG A 157 60.07 -51.71 -38.72
N THR A 158 59.36 -50.59 -38.55
CA THR A 158 59.37 -49.48 -39.53
C THR A 158 58.79 -48.20 -38.94
N ARG A 159 59.36 -47.11 -39.43
CA ARG A 159 59.32 -45.74 -38.95
C ARG A 159 58.63 -44.95 -40.05
N THR A 160 57.45 -44.40 -39.80
CA THR A 160 56.84 -43.37 -40.64
C THR A 160 56.22 -42.31 -39.74
N ARG A 161 56.94 -41.19 -39.64
CA ARG A 161 56.47 -39.88 -39.18
C ARG A 161 55.43 -39.39 -40.19
N ILE A 162 54.22 -39.11 -39.73
CA ILE A 162 53.25 -38.29 -40.47
C ILE A 162 52.80 -37.20 -39.50
N ASN A 163 53.18 -35.96 -39.82
CA ASN A 163 52.76 -34.75 -39.12
C ASN A 163 51.43 -34.30 -39.74
N GLU A 164 50.30 -34.80 -39.23
CA GLU A 164 48.96 -34.54 -39.80
C GLU A 164 47.99 -33.85 -38.82
N LEU A 165 48.49 -33.37 -37.67
CA LEU A 165 47.62 -32.82 -36.61
C LEU A 165 47.36 -31.32 -36.71
N ASP A 166 48.07 -30.57 -37.55
CA ASP A 166 47.89 -29.12 -37.67
C ASP A 166 46.74 -28.72 -38.63
N ASP A 167 46.21 -29.66 -39.43
CA ASP A 167 45.13 -29.37 -40.39
C ASP A 167 43.70 -29.52 -39.81
N LEU A 168 43.55 -30.11 -38.61
CA LEU A 168 42.23 -30.27 -37.98
C LEU A 168 41.67 -28.96 -37.41
N ASP A 169 42.54 -28.04 -36.99
CA ASP A 169 42.12 -26.73 -36.48
C ASP A 169 41.55 -25.84 -37.60
N SER A 170 42.00 -26.06 -38.85
CA SER A 170 41.46 -25.37 -40.03
C SER A 170 40.06 -25.88 -40.42
N LEU A 171 39.78 -27.17 -40.19
CA LEU A 171 38.52 -27.81 -40.55
C LEU A 171 37.37 -27.42 -39.59
N PHE A 172 37.65 -27.28 -38.29
CA PHE A 172 36.63 -26.84 -37.32
C PHE A 172 36.23 -25.37 -37.48
N GLY A 173 37.16 -24.51 -37.90
CA GLY A 173 36.86 -23.10 -38.20
C GLY A 173 35.88 -22.93 -39.37
N ALA A 174 36.00 -23.76 -40.41
CA ALA A 174 35.14 -23.69 -41.59
C ALA A 174 33.70 -24.18 -41.33
N PHE A 175 33.49 -25.11 -40.40
CA PHE A 175 32.16 -25.68 -40.13
C PHE A 175 31.32 -24.85 -39.14
N PHE A 176 31.95 -24.14 -38.20
CA PHE A 176 31.24 -23.34 -37.19
C PHE A 176 31.29 -21.82 -37.43
N GLY A 177 32.07 -21.32 -38.39
CA GLY A 177 32.11 -19.89 -38.72
C GLY A 177 32.64 -18.99 -37.61
N ILE A 178 33.24 -19.56 -36.56
CA ILE A 178 33.86 -18.80 -35.47
C ILE A 178 35.35 -18.66 -35.82
N ASN A 179 35.70 -17.55 -36.49
CA ASN A 179 37.09 -17.16 -36.70
C ASN A 179 37.68 -16.68 -35.36
N VAL A 180 38.28 -17.60 -34.59
CA VAL A 180 39.07 -17.23 -33.40
C VAL A 180 40.47 -16.88 -33.87
N ALA A 181 40.71 -15.60 -34.14
CA ALA A 181 42.04 -15.10 -34.44
C ALA A 181 42.95 -15.23 -33.19
N PRO A 182 44.18 -15.76 -33.32
CA PRO A 182 45.10 -15.88 -32.20
C PRO A 182 45.79 -14.53 -31.95
N GLN A 183 45.25 -13.74 -31.03
CA GLN A 183 45.93 -12.57 -30.48
C GLN A 183 46.86 -13.03 -29.35
N ASN A 184 48.08 -13.45 -29.73
CA ASN A 184 49.22 -13.49 -28.83
C ASN A 184 49.99 -12.18 -28.96
N SER A 185 50.00 -11.35 -27.92
CA SER A 185 51.21 -10.84 -27.24
C SER A 185 50.96 -9.57 -26.40
N ILE A 186 51.88 -9.37 -25.45
CA ILE A 186 52.21 -8.16 -24.67
C ILE A 186 51.51 -8.13 -23.30
N ALA A 187 52.12 -8.66 -22.23
CA ALA A 187 53.26 -8.13 -21.46
C ALA A 187 52.87 -7.04 -20.45
N SER A 188 53.41 -7.23 -19.24
CA SER A 188 53.39 -6.37 -18.07
C SER A 188 53.61 -4.87 -18.35
N ALA A 189 52.87 -4.03 -17.63
CA ALA A 189 53.42 -2.81 -17.03
C ALA A 189 52.49 -2.30 -15.93
N GLU A 190 53.04 -2.23 -14.72
CA GLU A 190 52.59 -1.36 -13.63
C GLU A 190 52.73 0.10 -14.09
N SER A 191 51.74 0.94 -13.81
CA SER A 191 51.96 2.35 -13.45
C SER A 191 50.64 2.99 -13.01
N GLY A 192 50.62 3.55 -11.80
CA GLY A 192 49.64 4.56 -11.43
C GLY A 192 49.89 5.86 -12.21
N ALA A 193 48.81 6.59 -12.50
CA ALA A 193 48.82 8.01 -12.76
C ALA A 193 47.40 8.55 -12.59
N GLU A 194 47.27 9.47 -11.65
CA GLU A 194 46.24 10.49 -11.58
C GLU A 194 46.28 11.37 -12.85
N SER A 195 45.13 11.85 -13.32
CA SER A 195 44.89 13.07 -14.12
C SER A 195 43.63 12.85 -14.97
N GLU A 196 42.56 13.60 -14.75
CA GLU A 196 42.33 14.96 -15.28
C GLU A 196 42.27 15.01 -16.82
N SER A 197 41.07 15.30 -17.32
CA SER A 197 40.74 16.03 -18.58
C SER A 197 39.21 16.13 -18.59
N GLU A 198 38.54 17.28 -18.49
CA GLU A 198 38.84 18.64 -18.99
C GLU A 198 39.17 18.67 -20.48
N ALA A 199 38.12 18.72 -21.29
CA ALA A 199 37.87 19.67 -22.39
C ALA A 199 36.48 19.31 -22.96
N GLY A 200 35.53 20.21 -23.17
CA GLY A 200 35.64 21.62 -23.49
C GLY A 200 34.70 21.85 -24.68
N PHE A 201 33.49 22.33 -24.41
CA PHE A 201 32.66 22.96 -25.44
C PHE A 201 32.23 24.32 -24.90
N THR A 202 32.66 25.35 -25.60
CA THR A 202 32.63 26.76 -25.24
C THR A 202 31.36 27.45 -25.75
N SER A 203 31.16 28.69 -25.25
CA SER A 203 30.19 29.75 -25.62
C SER A 203 28.81 29.66 -24.94
N SER A 204 28.24 30.68 -24.28
CA SER A 204 28.52 32.12 -24.12
C SER A 204 27.85 32.62 -22.82
N ALA A 205 28.56 33.27 -21.88
CA ALA A 205 28.59 34.72 -21.63
C ALA A 205 27.25 35.38 -21.19
N SER A 206 27.13 35.71 -19.89
CA SER A 206 27.03 37.11 -19.38
C SER A 206 26.75 37.21 -17.87
N SER A 207 27.75 37.76 -17.16
CA SER A 207 27.72 38.76 -16.06
C SER A 207 26.61 38.73 -15.00
N ALA A 208 26.89 38.43 -13.72
CA ALA A 208 27.65 39.19 -12.71
C ALA A 208 26.79 40.20 -11.91
N SER A 209 26.60 39.93 -10.61
CA SER A 209 26.84 40.88 -9.51
C SER A 209 26.66 40.22 -8.14
N GLU A 210 27.78 40.07 -7.45
CA GLU A 210 27.92 40.06 -5.98
C GLU A 210 27.76 41.51 -5.46
N PRO A 211 27.45 41.75 -4.16
CA PRO A 211 28.53 41.77 -3.16
C PRO A 211 28.19 41.23 -1.76
N THR A 212 29.21 40.56 -1.20
CA THR A 212 29.77 40.70 0.16
C THR A 212 29.07 41.61 1.19
N ALA A 213 28.84 41.10 2.41
CA ALA A 213 29.61 41.47 3.62
C ALA A 213 28.97 41.02 4.95
N SER A 214 29.87 40.69 5.90
CA SER A 214 29.77 40.75 7.37
C SER A 214 28.89 39.71 8.09
N SER A 215 29.47 38.82 8.89
CA SER A 215 30.18 39.05 10.17
C SER A 215 29.22 39.54 11.27
N SER A 216 28.84 38.64 12.19
CA SER A 216 29.13 38.86 13.60
C SER A 216 28.93 37.58 14.42
N GLN A 217 30.03 37.19 15.02
CA GLN A 217 30.23 36.29 16.15
C GLN A 217 29.64 36.93 17.42
N VAL A 218 28.84 36.19 18.20
CA VAL A 218 28.69 36.41 19.66
C VAL A 218 28.56 35.05 20.37
N GLU A 219 29.35 34.98 21.43
CA GLU A 219 29.73 33.90 22.33
C GLU A 219 28.67 33.57 23.40
N GLN A 220 28.80 32.35 23.94
CA GLN A 220 28.52 31.92 25.33
C GLN A 220 27.09 31.97 25.89
N ALA A 221 26.58 30.79 26.28
CA ALA A 221 26.35 30.45 27.70
C ALA A 221 25.75 29.03 27.91
N VAL A 222 26.47 28.24 28.73
CA VAL A 222 25.98 27.34 29.81
C VAL A 222 25.06 26.14 29.47
N PRO A 223 25.50 24.89 29.77
CA PRO A 223 24.60 23.74 29.95
C PRO A 223 24.12 23.66 31.42
N GLN A 224 22.81 23.75 31.65
CA GLN A 224 22.22 23.36 32.93
C GLN A 224 21.58 21.97 32.83
N GLU A 225 22.22 21.08 33.59
CA GLU A 225 21.74 19.84 34.17
C GLU A 225 20.41 20.05 34.91
N ILE A 226 19.37 19.30 34.50
CA ILE A 226 18.13 19.14 35.27
C ILE A 226 17.80 17.65 35.32
N GLU A 227 18.35 17.02 36.35
CA GLU A 227 17.64 16.24 37.36
C GLU A 227 16.34 15.53 36.92
N ALA A 228 16.44 14.21 36.82
CA ALA A 228 15.31 13.29 36.88
C ALA A 228 14.81 13.14 38.32
N PRO A 229 13.49 13.02 38.55
CA PRO A 229 13.00 12.31 39.72
C PRO A 229 12.60 10.88 39.35
N GLU A 230 13.40 9.94 39.85
CA GLU A 230 12.91 8.61 40.21
C GLU A 230 11.82 8.76 41.28
N THR A 231 10.64 8.17 41.09
CA THR A 231 9.76 7.83 42.20
C THR A 231 8.92 6.57 41.90
N ILE A 232 9.46 5.43 42.35
CA ILE A 232 8.80 4.38 43.14
C ILE A 232 7.52 3.74 42.56
N SER A 233 7.67 2.49 42.11
CA SER A 233 6.61 1.46 42.09
C SER A 233 6.21 1.06 43.52
N PRO A 234 4.98 0.56 43.76
CA PRO A 234 4.89 -0.89 43.88
C PRO A 234 3.55 -1.52 43.42
N VAL A 235 3.70 -2.74 42.88
CA VAL A 235 2.88 -3.95 43.17
C VAL A 235 1.36 -3.82 43.06
N GLN A 236 0.78 -4.45 42.02
CA GLN A 236 -0.19 -5.52 42.25
C GLN A 236 -0.31 -6.46 41.05
N LYS A 237 0.11 -7.71 41.31
CA LYS A 237 -0.14 -8.91 40.51
C LYS A 237 -1.65 -9.16 40.42
N ARG A 238 -2.18 -9.32 39.21
CA ARG A 238 -3.36 -10.17 39.01
C ARG A 238 -3.27 -10.92 37.69
N SER A 239 -2.76 -12.13 37.83
CA SER A 239 -2.93 -13.28 36.95
C SER A 239 -4.41 -13.60 36.76
N VAL A 240 -4.87 -13.63 35.51
CA VAL A 240 -6.05 -14.37 35.04
C VAL A 240 -5.64 -14.97 33.69
N ALA A 241 -5.02 -16.15 33.70
CA ALA A 241 -5.69 -17.44 33.55
C ALA A 241 -6.36 -17.57 32.17
N ALA A 242 -5.60 -18.15 31.24
CA ALA A 242 -6.08 -18.76 30.02
C ALA A 242 -6.89 -20.03 30.36
N PRO A 243 -8.07 -20.26 29.78
CA PRO A 243 -8.72 -21.55 29.86
C PRO A 243 -8.13 -22.49 28.80
N SER A 244 -7.25 -23.36 29.26
CA SER A 244 -6.91 -24.64 28.64
C SER A 244 -8.12 -25.56 28.70
N HIS A 245 -8.78 -25.80 27.56
CA HIS A 245 -9.60 -27.01 27.40
C HIS A 245 -8.77 -28.07 26.68
N ALA A 246 -8.14 -28.90 27.51
CA ALA A 246 -7.74 -30.24 27.15
C ALA A 246 -9.02 -31.08 26.97
N SER A 247 -9.31 -31.52 25.76
CA SER A 247 -10.18 -32.66 25.53
C SER A 247 -9.31 -33.85 25.13
N THR A 248 -9.30 -34.78 26.06
CA THR A 248 -8.72 -36.11 26.06
C THR A 248 -9.05 -36.89 24.80
N ALA A 249 -8.00 -37.46 24.23
CA ALA A 249 -8.10 -38.67 23.43
C ALA A 249 -8.79 -39.78 24.24
N THR A 250 -9.84 -40.37 23.69
CA THR A 250 -10.24 -41.74 24.00
C THR A 250 -10.31 -42.52 22.69
N LYS A 251 -9.44 -43.51 22.63
CA LYS A 251 -9.33 -44.54 21.61
C LYS A 251 -10.00 -45.79 22.19
N ALA A 252 -11.11 -46.21 21.59
CA ALA A 252 -11.75 -47.53 21.68
C ALA A 252 -12.75 -47.53 20.51
N ASP A 253 -12.52 -48.18 19.37
CA ASP A 253 -12.38 -49.61 19.07
C ASP A 253 -13.68 -50.42 19.37
N ILE A 254 -14.30 -50.91 18.27
CA ILE A 254 -15.23 -52.05 18.12
C ILE A 254 -16.74 -51.79 18.41
N PRO A 255 -17.75 -52.41 17.71
CA PRO A 255 -17.83 -53.02 16.37
C PRO A 255 -18.99 -52.49 15.48
N LYS A 256 -18.90 -52.91 14.21
CA LYS A 256 -19.85 -52.90 13.10
C LYS A 256 -21.09 -53.78 13.36
N GLU A 257 -22.30 -53.20 13.32
CA GLU A 257 -23.60 -53.90 13.17
C GLU A 257 -24.65 -52.85 12.73
N GLN A 258 -24.95 -52.69 11.43
CA GLN A 258 -26.06 -53.33 10.70
C GLN A 258 -27.41 -53.35 11.44
N VAL A 259 -28.21 -52.29 11.28
CA VAL A 259 -29.69 -52.28 11.38
C VAL A 259 -30.17 -51.22 10.37
N ALA A 260 -30.61 -51.65 9.18
CA ALA A 260 -31.99 -51.57 8.67
C ALA A 260 -32.53 -50.13 8.55
N GLU A 261 -32.55 -49.53 7.36
CA GLU A 261 -33.64 -49.65 6.36
C GLU A 261 -35.02 -49.35 6.97
N GLU A 262 -35.33 -48.06 7.12
CA GLU A 262 -36.67 -47.47 6.99
C GLU A 262 -36.55 -45.96 7.22
N GLU A 263 -36.45 -45.18 6.13
CA GLU A 263 -36.81 -43.75 5.99
C GLU A 263 -36.27 -43.20 4.65
N GLU A 264 -36.61 -43.88 3.54
CA GLU A 264 -36.65 -43.23 2.23
C GLU A 264 -38.11 -42.98 1.92
N GLU A 265 -38.52 -41.69 1.83
CA GLU A 265 -39.69 -41.14 1.10
C GLU A 265 -39.91 -39.63 1.44
N ALA A 266 -38.85 -38.90 1.83
CA ALA A 266 -38.92 -37.44 2.08
C ALA A 266 -37.82 -36.63 1.35
N SER A 267 -37.18 -37.18 0.31
CA SER A 267 -36.01 -36.54 -0.34
C SER A 267 -36.30 -35.87 -1.70
N THR A 268 -37.55 -35.85 -2.16
CA THR A 268 -37.86 -35.42 -3.54
C THR A 268 -38.25 -33.94 -3.68
N THR A 269 -38.41 -33.18 -2.60
CA THR A 269 -38.84 -31.76 -2.67
C THR A 269 -37.70 -30.74 -2.63
N ILE A 270 -36.45 -31.16 -2.40
CA ILE A 270 -35.30 -30.24 -2.29
C ILE A 270 -34.75 -29.83 -3.67
N SER A 271 -35.07 -30.59 -4.73
CA SER A 271 -34.45 -30.41 -6.07
C SER A 271 -34.98 -29.18 -6.84
N GLU A 272 -36.27 -28.84 -6.69
CA GLU A 272 -36.87 -27.77 -7.49
C GLU A 272 -36.26 -26.39 -7.18
N GLY A 273 -36.01 -26.10 -5.90
CA GLY A 273 -35.40 -24.83 -5.48
C GLY A 273 -33.98 -24.62 -6.00
N SER A 274 -33.19 -25.70 -6.10
CA SER A 274 -31.82 -25.63 -6.65
C SER A 274 -31.81 -25.24 -8.12
N SER A 275 -32.75 -25.75 -8.92
CA SER A 275 -32.82 -25.45 -10.35
C SER A 275 -33.07 -23.96 -10.62
N ALA A 276 -33.96 -23.33 -9.84
CA ALA A 276 -34.26 -21.91 -9.94
C ALA A 276 -33.06 -21.03 -9.53
N SER A 277 -32.36 -21.40 -8.45
CA SER A 277 -31.15 -20.70 -8.01
C SER A 277 -30.03 -20.78 -9.05
N LEU A 278 -29.82 -21.94 -9.67
CA LEU A 278 -28.83 -22.11 -10.75
C LEU A 278 -29.20 -21.30 -12.00
N ALA A 279 -30.49 -21.28 -12.38
CA ALA A 279 -30.96 -20.46 -13.50
C ALA A 279 -30.76 -18.95 -13.24
N SER A 280 -31.01 -18.49 -12.00
CA SER A 280 -30.74 -17.11 -11.59
C SER A 280 -29.26 -16.74 -11.71
N LEU A 281 -28.36 -17.61 -11.22
CA LEU A 281 -26.91 -17.40 -11.35
C LEU A 281 -26.45 -17.39 -12.81
N ALA A 282 -27.01 -18.25 -13.66
CA ALA A 282 -26.72 -18.26 -15.10
C ALA A 282 -27.19 -16.95 -15.78
N SER A 283 -28.35 -16.43 -15.38
CA SER A 283 -28.83 -15.11 -15.85
C SER A 283 -27.86 -14.00 -15.43
N THR A 284 -27.35 -14.00 -14.19
CA THR A 284 -26.35 -13.03 -13.73
C THR A 284 -25.05 -13.11 -14.54
N GLU A 285 -24.58 -14.32 -14.87
CA GLU A 285 -23.41 -14.49 -15.75
C GLU A 285 -23.65 -13.93 -17.16
N GLN A 286 -24.83 -14.15 -17.74
CA GLN A 286 -25.21 -13.60 -19.04
C GLN A 286 -25.28 -12.07 -19.00
N GLN A 287 -25.83 -11.49 -17.93
CA GLN A 287 -25.85 -10.04 -17.73
C GLN A 287 -24.44 -9.46 -17.64
N LEU A 288 -23.53 -10.12 -16.89
CA LEU A 288 -22.12 -9.73 -16.85
C LEU A 288 -21.48 -9.78 -18.24
N ALA A 289 -21.71 -10.84 -19.02
CA ALA A 289 -21.18 -10.94 -20.39
C ALA A 289 -21.71 -9.84 -21.31
N THR A 290 -22.99 -9.47 -21.16
CA THR A 290 -23.62 -8.38 -21.90
C THR A 290 -23.05 -7.03 -21.50
N LEU A 291 -22.88 -6.77 -20.20
CA LEU A 291 -22.26 -5.54 -19.69
C LEU A 291 -20.82 -5.41 -20.18
N LYS A 292 -20.04 -6.51 -20.22
CA LYS A 292 -18.66 -6.49 -20.70
C LYS A 292 -18.56 -6.21 -22.20
N SER A 293 -19.46 -6.77 -23.00
CA SER A 293 -19.41 -6.61 -24.46
C SER A 293 -20.01 -5.29 -24.95
N SER A 294 -20.99 -4.73 -24.24
CA SER A 294 -21.62 -3.45 -24.59
C SER A 294 -20.85 -2.23 -24.09
N PHE A 295 -20.02 -2.40 -23.07
CA PHE A 295 -19.31 -1.29 -22.46
C PHE A 295 -18.04 -0.90 -23.24
N THR A 296 -17.95 0.38 -23.59
CA THR A 296 -16.74 0.99 -24.14
C THR A 296 -16.11 1.89 -23.09
N PHE A 297 -14.87 1.62 -22.70
CA PHE A 297 -14.16 2.43 -21.71
C PHE A 297 -13.81 3.83 -22.27
N PRO A 298 -14.14 4.93 -21.58
CA PRO A 298 -13.81 6.28 -22.04
C PRO A 298 -12.29 6.49 -22.21
N SER A 299 -11.88 7.13 -23.29
CA SER A 299 -10.46 7.44 -23.55
C SER A 299 -9.88 8.47 -22.60
N ARG A 300 -10.73 9.29 -21.97
CA ARG A 300 -10.37 10.31 -20.98
C ARG A 300 -11.35 10.24 -19.81
N LEU A 301 -10.82 10.45 -18.61
CA LEU A 301 -11.59 10.60 -17.38
C LEU A 301 -11.29 11.96 -16.75
N SER A 302 -12.31 12.58 -16.17
CA SER A 302 -12.18 13.83 -15.43
C SER A 302 -12.04 13.55 -13.93
N PHE A 303 -10.92 13.95 -13.37
CA PHE A 303 -10.55 13.70 -11.98
C PHE A 303 -10.73 14.98 -11.15
N ALA A 304 -11.19 14.85 -9.91
CA ALA A 304 -11.22 15.98 -8.98
C ALA A 304 -9.80 16.50 -8.68
N GLN A 305 -9.71 17.72 -8.15
CA GLN A 305 -8.44 18.30 -7.74
C GLN A 305 -7.75 17.41 -6.69
N THR A 306 -6.49 17.05 -6.96
CA THR A 306 -5.71 16.22 -6.05
C THR A 306 -5.20 17.03 -4.88
N THR A 307 -5.51 16.57 -3.67
CA THR A 307 -4.75 16.97 -2.49
C THR A 307 -3.39 16.26 -2.50
N PRO A 308 -2.27 16.97 -2.25
CA PRO A 308 -0.96 16.35 -2.21
C PRO A 308 -0.90 15.26 -1.12
N GLY A 309 -0.50 14.04 -1.52
CA GLY A 309 -0.10 12.97 -0.61
C GLY A 309 -1.04 11.77 -0.42
N SER A 310 -2.14 11.61 -1.17
CA SER A 310 -3.00 10.43 -0.95
C SER A 310 -3.95 10.11 -2.10
N HIS A 311 -3.87 8.86 -2.60
CA HIS A 311 -4.81 8.15 -3.50
C HIS A 311 -5.16 8.82 -4.85
N PRO A 312 -5.61 8.05 -5.86
CA PRO A 312 -6.23 8.64 -7.03
C PRO A 312 -7.43 9.50 -6.58
N PRO A 313 -7.55 10.75 -7.05
CA PRO A 313 -8.66 11.62 -6.69
C PRO A 313 -9.99 10.99 -7.16
N PRO A 314 -11.10 11.29 -6.49
CA PRO A 314 -12.41 10.80 -6.91
C PRO A 314 -12.75 11.32 -8.32
N LEU A 315 -13.43 10.48 -9.09
CA LEU A 315 -13.97 10.86 -10.39
C LEU A 315 -15.16 11.80 -10.21
N LEU A 316 -15.21 12.88 -11.00
CA LEU A 316 -16.34 13.81 -10.98
C LEU A 316 -17.59 13.16 -11.61
N PHE A 317 -18.79 13.62 -11.22
CA PHE A 317 -20.07 13.20 -11.79
C PHE A 317 -20.42 14.00 -13.06
N ASN A 318 -19.54 13.92 -14.06
CA ASN A 318 -19.70 14.63 -15.34
C ASN A 318 -20.17 13.67 -16.44
N ARG A 319 -20.74 14.19 -17.53
CA ARG A 319 -21.20 13.41 -18.68
C ARG A 319 -20.10 12.49 -19.26
N LEU A 320 -18.85 12.92 -19.22
CA LEU A 320 -17.68 12.14 -19.66
C LEU A 320 -17.46 10.88 -18.82
N ASN A 321 -17.65 10.99 -17.49
CA ASN A 321 -17.45 9.88 -16.56
C ASN A 321 -18.74 9.05 -16.35
N ALA A 322 -19.88 9.50 -16.88
CA ALA A 322 -21.16 8.82 -16.71
C ALA A 322 -21.15 7.34 -17.17
N PRO A 323 -20.53 6.96 -18.31
CA PRO A 323 -20.44 5.56 -18.70
C PRO A 323 -19.68 4.69 -17.69
N TYR A 324 -18.59 5.23 -17.12
CA TYR A 324 -17.81 4.53 -16.09
C TYR A 324 -18.65 4.30 -14.83
N HIS A 325 -19.28 5.35 -14.31
CA HIS A 325 -20.12 5.25 -13.10
C HIS A 325 -21.31 4.31 -13.30
N ALA A 326 -21.94 4.36 -14.48
CA ALA A 326 -23.03 3.47 -14.84
C ALA A 326 -22.57 2.00 -14.84
N GLN A 327 -21.42 1.71 -15.45
CA GLN A 327 -20.85 0.36 -15.48
C GLN A 327 -20.47 -0.14 -14.08
N THR A 328 -19.78 0.67 -13.27
CA THR A 328 -19.41 0.31 -11.90
C THR A 328 -20.65 0.04 -11.05
N ASN A 329 -21.68 0.88 -11.15
CA ASN A 329 -22.93 0.68 -10.42
C ASN A 329 -23.66 -0.60 -10.88
N ALA A 330 -23.71 -0.87 -12.19
CA ALA A 330 -24.31 -2.08 -12.73
C ALA A 330 -23.58 -3.35 -12.24
N LEU A 331 -22.24 -3.34 -12.18
CA LEU A 331 -21.45 -4.47 -11.64
C LEU A 331 -21.68 -4.66 -10.14
N LEU A 332 -21.78 -3.57 -9.37
CA LEU A 332 -22.13 -3.65 -7.94
C LEU A 332 -23.53 -4.24 -7.73
N GLN A 333 -24.50 -3.87 -8.57
CA GLN A 333 -25.84 -4.47 -8.55
C GLN A 333 -25.82 -5.97 -8.86
N LEU A 334 -25.02 -6.42 -9.84
CA LEU A 334 -24.84 -7.85 -10.13
C LEU A 334 -24.21 -8.60 -8.95
N LEU A 335 -23.26 -7.99 -8.25
CA LEU A 335 -22.64 -8.56 -7.05
C LEU A 335 -23.70 -8.79 -5.95
N LEU A 336 -24.48 -7.75 -5.65
CA LEU A 336 -25.60 -7.80 -4.70
C LEU A 336 -26.63 -8.89 -5.09
N GLN A 337 -26.97 -8.96 -6.39
CA GLN A 337 -27.90 -9.96 -6.90
C GLN A 337 -27.35 -11.39 -6.75
N ALA A 338 -26.08 -11.63 -7.09
CA ALA A 338 -25.44 -12.93 -6.92
C ALA A 338 -25.40 -13.37 -5.45
N ASP A 339 -25.08 -12.46 -4.53
CA ASP A 339 -25.05 -12.75 -3.09
C ASP A 339 -26.43 -13.04 -2.50
N SER A 340 -27.47 -12.43 -3.05
CA SER A 340 -28.86 -12.66 -2.61
C SER A 340 -29.40 -14.05 -2.99
N VAL A 341 -28.76 -14.79 -3.90
CA VAL A 341 -29.20 -16.13 -4.30
C VAL A 341 -28.98 -17.12 -3.15
N GLU A 342 -30.08 -17.62 -2.61
CA GLU A 342 -30.05 -18.63 -1.55
C GLU A 342 -29.70 -20.01 -2.11
N SER A 343 -28.88 -20.75 -1.36
CA SER A 343 -28.40 -22.06 -1.78
C SER A 343 -29.18 -23.23 -1.19
N ASN A 344 -30.01 -23.01 -0.15
CA ASN A 344 -30.78 -24.06 0.52
C ASN A 344 -29.96 -25.31 0.91
N GLY A 345 -28.66 -25.15 1.18
CA GLY A 345 -27.75 -26.25 1.49
C GLY A 345 -27.06 -26.90 0.29
N ASP A 346 -27.48 -26.60 -0.95
CA ASP A 346 -26.88 -27.12 -2.17
C ASP A 346 -25.42 -26.64 -2.32
N LYS A 347 -24.51 -27.58 -2.50
CA LYS A 347 -23.08 -27.32 -2.66
C LYS A 347 -22.79 -26.74 -4.04
N GLU A 348 -23.50 -27.16 -5.07
CA GLU A 348 -23.29 -26.72 -6.44
C GLU A 348 -23.67 -25.24 -6.59
N VAL A 349 -24.84 -24.86 -6.07
CA VAL A 349 -25.29 -23.46 -6.03
C VAL A 349 -24.27 -22.58 -5.29
N ARG A 350 -23.75 -23.03 -4.13
CA ARG A 350 -22.72 -22.29 -3.37
C ARG A 350 -21.44 -22.10 -4.16
N ASN A 351 -20.96 -23.14 -4.86
CA ASN A 351 -19.76 -23.08 -5.67
C ASN A 351 -19.96 -22.15 -6.87
N LYS A 352 -21.09 -22.29 -7.59
CA LYS A 352 -21.41 -21.42 -8.72
C LYS A 352 -21.54 -19.97 -8.30
N ARG A 353 -22.23 -19.67 -7.20
CA ARG A 353 -22.34 -18.31 -6.66
C ARG A 353 -20.96 -17.69 -6.41
N LYS A 354 -20.03 -18.44 -5.78
CA LYS A 354 -18.65 -17.98 -5.57
C LYS A 354 -17.91 -17.70 -6.87
N GLU A 355 -18.11 -18.53 -7.90
CA GLU A 355 -17.51 -18.30 -9.22
C GLU A 355 -18.04 -17.02 -9.88
N VAL A 356 -19.36 -16.79 -9.84
CA VAL A 356 -19.99 -15.59 -10.39
C VAL A 356 -19.50 -14.35 -9.66
N VAL A 357 -19.55 -14.35 -8.33
CA VAL A 357 -19.05 -13.25 -7.47
C VAL A 357 -17.59 -12.92 -7.82
N LYS A 358 -16.73 -13.94 -7.88
CA LYS A 358 -15.32 -13.77 -8.24
C LYS A 358 -15.14 -13.14 -9.63
N LYS A 359 -15.92 -13.55 -10.63
CA LYS A 359 -15.87 -12.97 -11.98
C LYS A 359 -16.31 -11.49 -11.99
N VAL A 360 -17.34 -11.14 -11.22
CA VAL A 360 -17.82 -9.76 -11.06
C VAL A 360 -16.75 -8.90 -10.38
N GLU A 361 -16.17 -9.37 -9.28
CA GLU A 361 -15.09 -8.68 -8.57
C GLU A 361 -13.84 -8.47 -9.44
N GLU A 362 -13.46 -9.47 -10.23
CA GLU A 362 -12.34 -9.38 -11.17
C GLU A 362 -12.59 -8.28 -12.22
N GLU A 363 -13.82 -8.15 -12.70
CA GLU A 363 -14.19 -7.09 -13.65
C GLU A 363 -14.17 -5.70 -13.01
N ILE A 364 -14.67 -5.56 -11.77
CA ILE A 364 -14.56 -4.31 -11.01
C ILE A 364 -13.09 -3.92 -10.83
N ALA A 365 -12.25 -4.87 -10.41
CA ALA A 365 -10.82 -4.64 -10.26
C ALA A 365 -10.14 -4.25 -11.59
N ASN A 366 -10.60 -4.83 -12.71
CA ASN A 366 -10.12 -4.47 -14.03
C ASN A 366 -10.47 -3.01 -14.39
N LEU A 367 -11.70 -2.57 -14.14
CA LEU A 367 -12.11 -1.17 -14.36
C LEU A 367 -11.33 -0.19 -13.49
N GLU A 368 -11.08 -0.54 -12.22
CA GLU A 368 -10.28 0.29 -11.32
C GLU A 368 -8.82 0.41 -11.78
N ARG A 369 -8.20 -0.67 -12.26
CA ARG A 369 -6.86 -0.62 -12.86
C ARG A 369 -6.82 0.34 -14.06
N HIS A 370 -7.79 0.26 -14.96
CA HIS A 370 -7.86 1.16 -16.12
C HIS A 370 -8.05 2.62 -15.71
N ARG A 371 -8.88 2.88 -14.68
CA ARG A 371 -9.03 4.22 -14.09
C ARG A 371 -7.69 4.72 -13.55
N ASP A 372 -6.99 3.90 -12.79
CA ASP A 372 -5.72 4.26 -12.15
C ASP A 372 -4.61 4.48 -13.20
N ASP A 373 -4.59 3.72 -14.29
CA ASP A 373 -3.69 3.93 -15.41
C ASP A 373 -3.94 5.27 -16.12
N LEU A 374 -5.20 5.63 -16.35
CA LEU A 374 -5.56 6.95 -16.90
C LEU A 374 -5.18 8.07 -15.94
N TRP A 375 -5.37 7.85 -14.64
CA TRP A 375 -4.95 8.79 -13.61
C TRP A 375 -3.42 9.00 -13.65
N MET A 376 -2.63 7.93 -13.70
CA MET A 376 -1.16 8.02 -13.79
C MET A 376 -0.70 8.76 -15.04
N LYS A 377 -1.37 8.55 -16.18
CA LYS A 377 -1.10 9.30 -17.42
C LYS A 377 -1.45 10.78 -17.30
N ALA A 378 -2.61 11.11 -16.73
CA ALA A 378 -3.03 12.49 -16.51
C ALA A 378 -2.11 13.22 -15.53
N LYS A 379 -1.75 12.56 -14.43
CA LYS A 379 -0.78 13.06 -13.46
C LYS A 379 0.58 13.35 -14.12
N GLY A 380 1.08 12.42 -14.94
CA GLY A 380 2.34 12.61 -15.68
C GLY A 380 2.30 13.78 -16.67
N ARG A 381 1.16 14.03 -17.35
CA ARG A 381 1.00 15.21 -18.23
C ARG A 381 1.01 16.53 -17.46
N ARG A 382 0.34 16.56 -16.31
CA ARG A 382 0.35 17.72 -15.39
C ARG A 382 1.75 18.00 -14.87
N GLU A 383 2.50 16.97 -14.47
CA GLU A 383 3.88 17.13 -13.98
C GLU A 383 4.85 17.60 -15.08
N ARG A 384 4.60 17.28 -16.35
CA ARG A 384 5.36 17.81 -17.49
C ARG A 384 4.95 19.22 -17.94
N GLY A 385 3.88 19.79 -17.37
CA GLY A 385 3.35 21.09 -17.78
C GLY A 385 2.67 21.11 -19.16
N GLU A 386 2.35 19.94 -19.73
CA GLU A 386 1.73 19.80 -21.06
C GLU A 386 0.20 20.04 -21.03
N GLU A 387 -0.45 19.74 -19.91
CA GLU A 387 -1.84 20.14 -19.68
C GLU A 387 -1.80 21.49 -18.95
N SER A 388 -1.84 22.58 -19.70
CA SER A 388 -2.41 23.83 -19.18
C SER A 388 -3.79 23.44 -18.64
N GLU A 389 -4.08 23.72 -17.37
CA GLU A 389 -5.45 23.60 -16.85
C GLU A 389 -6.36 24.18 -17.92
N PRO A 390 -7.37 23.42 -18.41
CA PRO A 390 -8.34 24.00 -19.34
C PRO A 390 -8.83 25.24 -18.61
N ALA A 391 -8.48 26.42 -19.14
CA ALA A 391 -8.75 27.67 -18.48
C ALA A 391 -10.24 27.63 -18.11
N ASP A 392 -10.55 27.87 -16.84
CA ASP A 392 -11.89 27.78 -16.25
C ASP A 392 -12.95 28.68 -16.96
N ASP A 393 -12.62 29.27 -18.11
CA ASP A 393 -13.42 30.18 -18.91
C ASP A 393 -14.50 29.50 -19.76
N ASP A 394 -14.43 28.19 -20.04
CA ASP A 394 -15.41 27.54 -20.93
C ASP A 394 -16.57 26.80 -20.22
N GLU A 395 -16.55 26.64 -18.89
CA GLU A 395 -17.60 25.87 -18.17
C GLU A 395 -18.39 26.65 -17.11
N ARG A 396 -18.21 27.98 -16.99
CA ARG A 396 -19.08 28.81 -16.13
C ARG A 396 -20.39 29.25 -16.80
N THR A 397 -20.85 28.52 -17.81
CA THR A 397 -22.18 28.68 -18.43
C THR A 397 -23.19 27.69 -17.86
N TRP A 398 -23.38 27.70 -16.53
CA TRP A 398 -24.43 26.89 -15.86
C TRP A 398 -25.56 27.71 -15.24
N SER A 399 -25.71 28.99 -15.60
CA SER A 399 -26.81 29.82 -15.09
C SER A 399 -27.09 31.03 -15.98
N ASP A 400 -28.14 30.93 -16.83
CA ASP A 400 -29.18 31.96 -17.07
C ASP A 400 -30.08 31.66 -18.29
N GLY A 401 -30.44 30.39 -18.52
CA GLY A 401 -31.28 29.96 -19.63
C GLY A 401 -32.75 29.67 -19.32
N ILE A 402 -33.22 29.84 -18.07
CA ILE A 402 -34.65 29.70 -17.74
C ILE A 402 -35.30 31.08 -17.88
N SER A 403 -35.46 31.50 -19.13
CA SER A 403 -36.48 32.50 -19.45
C SER A 403 -37.82 31.80 -19.38
N VAL A 404 -38.51 31.96 -18.26
CA VAL A 404 -39.94 31.63 -18.12
C VAL A 404 -40.70 32.56 -19.06
N PRO A 405 -41.41 32.06 -20.09
CA PRO A 405 -42.28 32.92 -20.88
C PRO A 405 -43.46 33.33 -20.00
N ALA A 406 -43.60 34.64 -19.78
CA ALA A 406 -44.80 35.23 -19.23
C ALA A 406 -45.91 35.12 -20.29
N GLU A 407 -46.83 34.17 -20.11
CA GLU A 407 -48.11 34.19 -20.81
C GLU A 407 -48.99 35.30 -20.23
N GLN A 408 -49.54 36.11 -21.15
CA GLN A 408 -50.50 37.19 -20.93
C GLN A 408 -51.94 36.67 -20.94
#